data_AF-A0A951KBN1-F1
#
_entry.id   AF-A0A951KBN1-F1
#
_cell.length_a   1.000
_cell.length_b   1.000
_cell.length_c   1.000
_cell.angle_alpha   90.00
_cell.angle_beta   90.00
_cell.angle_gamma   90.00
#
_symmetry.space_group_name_H-M   'P 1'
#
loop_
_entity.id
_entity.type
_entity.pdbx_description
1 polymer ?
#
loop_
_entity_poly.entity_id
_entity_poly.type
_entity_poly.pdbx_seq_one_letter_code
_entity_poly.pdbx_strand_id
1 'polypeptide(L)'
;MFSRKSCYFFVRPRRDCLDLCIFLGREIQAPQVRRIDRSSKTKLAHTIRVRHRDEVEPPLTAWLQEAYDFCGAPEHNSRKPQPQAKPKPAPARGPAPKLDSGTQLNRVRRIAKSIPGTLEKLSHGEPTFFTPKRVFAMFANNHHGDGRVAIWIPAARGVQAELIAEAPGIYFKPPYVGVNGWVGVELSRVDDAQLGSLLREAFGLVTAKPMTPSRAKSAPAAESRQLRRPPKMPSKA
;
A
#
# COMPACT_ATOMS: atom_id res chain seq x y z
N MET A 1 -4.51 3.09 -9.53
CA MET A 1 -5.80 2.48 -9.86
C MET A 1 -6.13 1.49 -8.75
N PHE A 2 -7.20 1.70 -7.97
CA PHE A 2 -7.51 0.85 -6.82
C PHE A 2 -8.04 -0.53 -7.27
N SER A 3 -7.76 -1.58 -6.50
CA SER A 3 -8.28 -2.93 -6.78
C SER A 3 -9.81 -2.91 -6.79
N ARG A 4 -10.43 -3.19 -7.94
CA ARG A 4 -11.89 -3.29 -8.06
C ARG A 4 -12.45 -4.49 -7.27
N LYS A 5 -11.60 -5.46 -6.93
CA LYS A 5 -11.96 -6.66 -6.17
C LYS A 5 -11.99 -6.42 -4.66
N SER A 6 -11.19 -5.49 -4.13
CA SER A 6 -10.93 -5.38 -2.68
C SER A 6 -11.10 -3.96 -2.12
N CYS A 7 -11.47 -2.98 -2.94
CA CYS A 7 -11.70 -1.62 -2.47
C CYS A 7 -13.18 -1.44 -2.08
N TYR A 8 -13.40 -1.18 -0.80
CA TYR A 8 -14.71 -0.95 -0.16
C TYR A 8 -15.10 0.53 -0.19
N PHE A 9 -14.13 1.38 0.11
CA PHE A 9 -14.23 2.82 -0.05
C PHE A 9 -12.85 3.43 -0.26
N PHE A 10 -12.80 4.68 -0.70
CA PHE A 10 -11.60 5.51 -0.61
C PHE A 10 -12.00 6.95 -0.34
N VAL A 11 -11.08 7.70 0.28
CA VAL A 11 -11.27 9.13 0.57
C VAL A 11 -10.38 9.95 -0.34
N ARG A 12 -10.93 11.00 -0.94
CA ARG A 12 -10.19 12.03 -1.67
C ARG A 12 -10.22 13.34 -0.89
N PRO A 13 -9.13 13.68 -0.18
CA PRO A 13 -9.03 14.95 0.51
C PRO A 13 -9.04 16.13 -0.47
N ARG A 14 -9.87 17.14 -0.19
CA ARG A 14 -9.89 18.45 -0.85
C ARG A 14 -9.41 19.52 0.14
N ARG A 15 -9.41 20.78 -0.28
CA ARG A 15 -8.96 21.90 0.57
C ARG A 15 -9.89 22.15 1.77
N ASP A 16 -11.18 21.86 1.62
CA ASP A 16 -12.26 22.23 2.55
C ASP A 16 -13.27 21.09 2.82
N CYS A 17 -13.05 19.91 2.25
CA CYS A 17 -13.94 18.76 2.37
C CYS A 17 -13.23 17.45 2.05
N LEU A 18 -13.90 16.33 2.35
CA LEU A 18 -13.53 14.99 1.95
C LEU A 18 -14.58 14.47 0.96
N ASP A 19 -14.14 14.05 -0.23
CA ASP A 19 -14.99 13.27 -1.13
C ASP A 19 -14.77 11.78 -0.78
N LEU A 20 -15.74 11.18 -0.10
CA LEU A 20 -15.77 9.77 0.27
C LEU A 20 -16.47 8.96 -0.82
N CYS A 21 -15.76 8.04 -1.46
CA CYS A 21 -16.36 7.14 -2.45
C CYS A 21 -16.55 5.76 -1.84
N ILE A 22 -17.80 5.32 -1.65
CA ILE A 22 -18.17 4.00 -1.14
C ILE A 22 -18.69 3.11 -2.27
N PHE A 23 -18.43 1.80 -2.22
CA PHE A 23 -18.92 0.83 -3.20
C PHE A 23 -19.98 -0.07 -2.58
N LEU A 24 -21.18 -0.07 -3.17
CA LEU A 24 -22.33 -0.83 -2.67
C LEU A 24 -22.98 -1.64 -3.78
N GLY A 25 -23.73 -2.68 -3.40
CA GLY A 25 -24.50 -3.51 -4.34
C GLY A 25 -25.85 -2.91 -4.76
N ARG A 26 -26.28 -1.83 -4.11
CA ARG A 26 -27.56 -1.16 -4.33
C ARG A 26 -27.36 0.34 -4.48
N GLU A 27 -28.35 1.01 -5.07
CA GLU A 27 -28.39 2.47 -5.13
C GLU A 27 -28.81 3.04 -3.76
N ILE A 28 -28.10 4.07 -3.32
CA ILE A 28 -28.48 4.88 -2.18
C ILE A 28 -28.95 6.25 -2.67
N GLN A 29 -30.19 6.58 -2.34
CA GLN A 29 -30.76 7.90 -2.51
C GLN A 29 -30.68 8.64 -1.18
N ALA A 30 -29.73 9.55 -1.05
CA ALA A 30 -29.59 10.39 0.13
C ALA A 30 -29.00 11.75 -0.25
N PRO A 31 -29.36 12.85 0.45
CA PRO A 31 -28.93 14.20 0.11
C PRO A 31 -27.41 14.39 0.14
N GLN A 32 -26.68 13.54 0.88
CA GLN A 32 -25.22 13.56 0.96
C GLN A 32 -24.54 12.90 -0.25
N VAL A 33 -25.27 12.12 -1.05
CA VAL A 33 -24.76 11.42 -2.25
C VAL A 33 -24.79 12.38 -3.44
N ARG A 34 -23.60 12.75 -3.93
CA ARG A 34 -23.44 13.70 -5.04
C ARG A 34 -23.43 13.02 -6.41
N ARG A 35 -23.03 11.76 -6.45
CA ARG A 35 -22.83 11.03 -7.71
C ARG A 35 -22.90 9.54 -7.46
N ILE A 36 -23.57 8.83 -8.36
CA ILE A 36 -23.64 7.38 -8.39
C ILE A 36 -23.10 6.94 -9.75
N ASP A 37 -22.05 6.10 -9.75
CA ASP A 37 -21.45 5.56 -10.96
C ASP A 37 -21.41 4.04 -10.90
N ARG A 38 -21.73 3.38 -12.01
CA ARG A 38 -21.53 1.93 -12.10
C ARG A 38 -20.05 1.59 -12.21
N SER A 39 -19.51 1.00 -11.16
CA SER A 39 -18.10 0.60 -11.07
C SER A 39 -17.85 -0.80 -11.63
N SER A 40 -18.83 -1.69 -11.50
CA SER A 40 -18.82 -3.04 -12.09
C SER A 40 -20.24 -3.53 -12.38
N LYS A 41 -20.38 -4.80 -12.83
CA LYS A 41 -21.70 -5.45 -12.98
C LYS A 41 -22.50 -5.46 -11.67
N THR A 42 -21.82 -5.58 -10.54
CA THR A 42 -22.39 -5.74 -9.19
C THR A 42 -22.11 -4.57 -8.23
N LYS A 43 -21.24 -3.61 -8.60
CA LYS A 43 -20.82 -2.50 -7.73
C LYS A 43 -21.22 -1.14 -8.28
N LEU A 44 -21.85 -0.36 -7.41
CA LEU A 44 -22.17 1.05 -7.61
C LEU A 44 -21.28 1.90 -6.69
N ALA A 45 -20.55 2.84 -7.27
CA ALA A 45 -19.74 3.81 -6.56
C ALA A 45 -20.58 5.03 -6.22
N HIS A 46 -20.71 5.33 -4.92
CA HIS A 46 -21.41 6.49 -4.41
C HIS A 46 -20.38 7.48 -3.90
N THR A 47 -20.39 8.71 -4.43
CA THR A 47 -19.52 9.79 -3.98
C THR A 47 -20.29 10.68 -3.02
N ILE A 48 -19.86 10.67 -1.76
CA ILE A 48 -20.43 11.42 -0.65
C ILE A 48 -19.45 12.51 -0.25
N ARG A 49 -19.96 13.70 0.07
CA ARG A 49 -19.13 14.80 0.54
C ARG A 49 -19.29 14.98 2.04
N VAL A 50 -18.17 14.97 2.74
CA VAL A 50 -18.08 15.24 4.17
C VAL A 50 -17.34 16.56 4.37
N ARG A 51 -17.97 17.54 4.98
CA ARG A 51 -17.35 18.84 5.31
C ARG A 51 -17.00 18.94 6.79
N HIS A 52 -17.92 18.52 7.64
CA HIS A 52 -17.74 18.51 9.08
C HIS A 52 -17.60 17.10 9.63
N ARG A 53 -16.93 16.94 10.78
CA ARG A 53 -16.76 15.63 11.42
C ARG A 53 -18.11 15.01 11.83
N ASP A 54 -19.07 15.85 12.20
CA ASP A 54 -20.39 15.42 12.68
C ASP A 54 -21.25 14.84 11.54
N GLU A 55 -20.82 14.99 10.28
CA GLU A 55 -21.45 14.32 9.14
C GLU A 55 -21.02 12.83 9.03
N VAL A 56 -20.03 12.40 9.83
CA VAL A 56 -19.57 10.99 9.92
C VAL A 56 -20.36 10.24 10.99
N GLU A 57 -21.68 10.31 10.87
CA GLU A 57 -22.64 9.65 11.75
C GLU A 57 -23.62 8.82 10.91
N PRO A 58 -24.48 7.99 11.52
CA PRO A 58 -25.57 7.34 10.78
C PRO A 58 -26.36 8.36 9.96
N PRO A 59 -26.68 8.08 8.68
CA PRO A 59 -26.58 6.77 8.01
C PRO A 59 -25.23 6.48 7.33
N LEU A 60 -24.28 7.42 7.32
CA LEU A 60 -23.01 7.27 6.59
C LEU A 60 -22.16 6.11 7.12
N THR A 61 -22.06 5.98 8.44
CA THR A 61 -21.34 4.90 9.11
C THR A 61 -21.95 3.53 8.81
N ALA A 62 -23.27 3.44 8.70
CA ALA A 62 -23.97 2.23 8.29
C ALA A 62 -23.65 1.83 6.84
N TRP A 63 -23.55 2.80 5.93
CA TRP A 63 -23.15 2.53 4.54
C TRP A 63 -21.68 2.14 4.40
N LEU A 64 -20.80 2.66 5.26
CA LEU A 64 -19.39 2.24 5.31
C LEU A 64 -19.27 0.78 5.80
N GLN A 65 -20.05 0.42 6.81
CA GLN A 65 -20.15 -0.97 7.29
C GLN A 65 -20.71 -1.88 6.20
N GLU A 66 -21.79 -1.48 5.53
CA GLU A 66 -22.36 -2.22 4.39
C GLU A 66 -21.35 -2.39 3.26
N ALA A 67 -20.57 -1.36 2.92
CA ALA A 67 -19.54 -1.44 1.89
C ALA A 67 -18.41 -2.42 2.26
N TYR A 68 -18.05 -2.48 3.55
CA TYR A 68 -17.09 -3.45 4.08
C TYR A 68 -17.64 -4.88 4.00
N ASP A 69 -18.86 -5.09 4.47
CA ASP A 69 -19.53 -6.40 4.50
C ASP A 69 -19.86 -6.92 3.09
N PHE A 70 -20.27 -6.03 2.18
CA PHE A 70 -20.61 -6.35 0.79
C PHE A 70 -19.44 -7.02 0.03
N CYS A 71 -18.20 -6.71 0.41
CA CYS A 71 -17.02 -7.29 -0.21
C CYS A 71 -16.36 -8.36 0.68
N GLY A 72 -16.92 -8.62 1.87
CA GLY A 72 -16.64 -9.79 2.72
C GLY A 72 -17.67 -10.92 2.59
N ALA A 73 -18.83 -10.68 1.97
CA ALA A 73 -19.87 -11.68 1.76
C ALA A 73 -19.48 -12.65 0.62
N PRO A 74 -19.54 -13.98 0.83
CA PRO A 74 -19.44 -14.94 -0.26
C PRO A 74 -20.67 -14.76 -1.16
N GLU A 75 -20.46 -14.52 -2.46
CA GLU A 75 -21.56 -14.41 -3.42
C GLU A 75 -22.43 -15.68 -3.38
N HIS A 76 -23.70 -15.51 -3.01
CA HIS A 76 -24.72 -16.55 -3.09
C HIS A 76 -25.00 -16.84 -4.58
N ASN A 77 -24.30 -17.82 -5.12
CA ASN A 77 -24.52 -18.30 -6.47
C ASN A 77 -25.67 -19.32 -6.47
N SER A 78 -26.87 -18.87 -6.85
CA SER A 78 -28.05 -19.71 -6.96
C SER A 78 -27.98 -20.61 -8.21
N ARG A 79 -27.44 -21.82 -8.10
CA ARG A 79 -27.95 -23.09 -8.69
C ARG A 79 -27.01 -24.30 -8.37
N LYS A 80 -27.63 -25.39 -7.86
CA LYS A 80 -27.16 -26.65 -7.19
C LYS A 80 -26.54 -27.75 -8.14
N PRO A 81 -26.08 -28.96 -7.67
CA PRO A 81 -25.21 -29.32 -6.52
C PRO A 81 -24.12 -30.45 -6.75
N GLN A 82 -23.06 -30.45 -5.88
CA GLN A 82 -22.29 -31.55 -5.20
C GLN A 82 -21.33 -32.55 -5.93
N PRO A 83 -20.41 -33.28 -5.22
CA PRO A 83 -19.78 -33.08 -3.88
C PRO A 83 -18.23 -33.30 -3.82
N GLN A 84 -17.53 -32.64 -2.89
CA GLN A 84 -16.51 -33.25 -2.01
C GLN A 84 -15.97 -32.21 -1.01
N ALA A 85 -15.96 -32.59 0.27
CA ALA A 85 -15.64 -31.73 1.41
C ALA A 85 -14.14 -31.46 1.54
N LYS A 86 -13.76 -30.18 1.74
CA LYS A 86 -12.47 -29.74 2.32
C LYS A 86 -12.72 -28.56 3.27
N PRO A 87 -11.94 -28.42 4.35
CA PRO A 87 -12.40 -27.82 5.60
C PRO A 87 -12.52 -26.30 5.55
N LYS A 88 -13.41 -25.75 6.41
CA LYS A 88 -13.70 -24.32 6.59
C LYS A 88 -12.41 -23.48 6.72
N PRO A 89 -12.27 -22.33 6.03
CA PRO A 89 -11.27 -21.35 6.43
C PRO A 89 -11.75 -20.63 7.70
N ALA A 90 -10.87 -20.61 8.70
CA ALA A 90 -11.01 -19.94 9.98
C ALA A 90 -11.22 -18.40 9.83
N PRO A 91 -11.80 -17.72 10.84
CA PRO A 91 -12.03 -16.27 10.81
C PRO A 91 -10.72 -15.48 10.68
N ALA A 92 -10.84 -14.21 10.25
CA ALA A 92 -9.78 -13.26 9.95
C ALA A 92 -8.54 -13.42 10.84
N ARG A 93 -7.49 -14.02 10.26
CA ARG A 93 -6.19 -14.15 10.92
C ARG A 93 -5.62 -12.74 11.14
N GLY A 94 -5.02 -12.52 12.31
CA GLY A 94 -4.14 -11.37 12.55
C GLY A 94 -3.00 -11.30 11.53
N PRO A 95 -1.99 -10.43 11.73
CA PRO A 95 -0.83 -10.39 10.83
C PRO A 95 -0.34 -11.81 10.56
N ALA A 96 -0.14 -12.11 9.27
CA ALA A 96 0.20 -13.45 8.85
C ALA A 96 1.44 -13.95 9.63
N PRO A 97 1.46 -15.23 10.05
CA PRO A 97 2.55 -15.74 10.86
C PRO A 97 3.86 -15.59 10.11
N LYS A 98 4.87 -15.05 10.80
CA LYS A 98 6.21 -14.92 10.26
C LYS A 98 6.81 -16.31 10.04
N LEU A 99 7.35 -16.55 8.85
CA LEU A 99 7.98 -17.81 8.45
C LEU A 99 9.47 -17.84 8.79
N ASP A 100 10.16 -16.72 8.66
CA ASP A 100 11.55 -16.57 9.11
C ASP A 100 11.62 -16.12 10.57
N SER A 101 12.42 -16.81 11.38
CA SER A 101 12.71 -16.46 12.78
C SER A 101 13.86 -15.45 12.94
N GLY A 102 14.38 -14.91 11.83
CA GLY A 102 15.43 -13.90 11.79
C GLY A 102 16.67 -14.31 11.01
N THR A 103 16.79 -15.57 10.55
CA THR A 103 17.95 -16.07 9.80
C THR A 103 18.11 -15.33 8.47
N GLN A 104 17.06 -15.27 7.66
CA GLN A 104 17.09 -14.57 6.38
C GLN A 104 17.18 -13.05 6.58
N LEU A 105 16.50 -12.52 7.60
CA LEU A 105 16.62 -11.10 7.93
C LEU A 105 18.05 -10.70 8.30
N ASN A 106 18.73 -11.46 9.16
CA ASN A 106 20.11 -11.18 9.57
C ASN A 106 21.09 -11.34 8.42
N ARG A 107 20.83 -12.29 7.52
CA ARG A 107 21.56 -12.44 6.25
C ARG A 107 21.42 -11.20 5.37
N VAL A 108 20.20 -10.71 5.13
CA VAL A 108 19.96 -9.47 4.38
C VAL A 108 20.65 -8.29 5.05
N ARG A 109 20.53 -8.15 6.38
CA ARG A 109 21.18 -7.07 7.13
C ARG A 109 22.70 -7.06 6.95
N ARG A 110 23.35 -8.23 7.06
CA ARG A 110 24.79 -8.38 6.88
C ARG A 110 25.23 -7.88 5.50
N ILE A 111 24.52 -8.27 4.45
CA ILE A 111 24.85 -7.90 3.07
C ILE A 111 24.52 -6.42 2.82
N ALA A 112 23.34 -5.93 3.23
CA ALA A 112 22.93 -4.56 3.03
C ALA A 112 23.85 -3.56 3.77
N LYS A 113 24.30 -3.89 4.99
CA LYS A 113 25.26 -3.07 5.75
C LYS A 113 26.64 -2.96 5.09
N SER A 114 26.99 -3.88 4.19
CA SER A 114 28.23 -3.77 3.40
C SER A 114 28.16 -2.70 2.30
N ILE A 115 26.96 -2.17 2.01
CA ILE A 115 26.75 -1.09 1.05
C ILE A 115 26.80 0.25 1.80
N PRO A 116 27.82 1.11 1.58
CA PRO A 116 27.96 2.38 2.29
C PRO A 116 26.74 3.29 2.10
N GLY A 117 26.27 3.89 3.20
CA GLY A 117 25.09 4.77 3.19
C GLY A 117 23.74 4.06 3.34
N THR A 118 23.75 2.75 3.59
CA THR A 118 22.54 1.99 3.94
C THR A 118 22.04 2.34 5.34
N LEU A 119 20.77 2.66 5.44
CA LEU A 119 20.04 2.89 6.68
C LEU A 119 18.91 1.86 6.80
N GLU A 120 18.74 1.27 7.99
CA GLU A 120 17.61 0.37 8.29
C GLU A 120 16.59 1.10 9.16
N LYS A 121 15.30 1.00 8.78
CA LYS A 121 14.17 1.47 9.59
C LYS A 121 13.00 0.51 9.41
N LEU A 122 12.12 0.44 10.40
CA LEU A 122 10.83 -0.22 10.22
C LEU A 122 9.91 0.66 9.36
N SER A 123 9.30 0.08 8.34
CA SER A 123 8.26 0.73 7.54
C SER A 123 7.12 -0.25 7.35
N HIS A 124 5.89 0.18 7.69
CA HIS A 124 4.69 -0.66 7.59
C HIS A 124 4.83 -2.02 8.31
N GLY A 125 5.59 -2.06 9.41
CA GLY A 125 5.85 -3.26 10.20
C GLY A 125 6.97 -4.16 9.69
N GLU A 126 7.62 -3.83 8.57
CA GLU A 126 8.74 -4.63 8.03
C GLU A 126 10.08 -3.89 8.06
N PRO A 127 11.20 -4.62 8.31
CA PRO A 127 12.54 -4.09 8.09
C PRO A 127 12.73 -3.60 6.66
N THR A 128 13.05 -2.32 6.52
CA THR A 128 13.17 -1.63 5.24
C THR A 128 14.51 -0.91 5.18
N PHE A 129 15.17 -1.00 4.03
CA PHE A 129 16.51 -0.48 3.78
C PHE A 129 16.47 0.72 2.83
N PHE A 130 17.17 1.77 3.24
CA PHE A 130 17.15 3.07 2.63
C PHE A 130 18.56 3.52 2.28
N THR A 131 18.67 4.24 1.17
CA THR A 131 19.70 5.26 1.00
C THR A 131 19.37 6.46 1.90
N PRO A 132 20.22 7.49 2.01
CA PRO A 132 19.87 8.69 2.77
C PRO A 132 18.57 9.37 2.33
N LYS A 133 18.10 9.13 1.08
CA LYS A 133 16.94 9.81 0.49
C LYS A 133 15.76 8.90 0.11
N ARG A 134 16.00 7.61 -0.14
CA ARG A 134 15.05 6.72 -0.82
C ARG A 134 15.17 5.27 -0.35
N VAL A 135 14.04 4.56 -0.31
CA VAL A 135 14.01 3.10 -0.10
C VAL A 135 14.64 2.40 -1.30
N PHE A 136 15.48 1.39 -1.06
CA PHE A 136 15.99 0.51 -2.11
C PHE A 136 15.73 -0.97 -1.86
N ALA A 137 15.33 -1.37 -0.64
CA ALA A 137 14.91 -2.74 -0.39
C ALA A 137 13.93 -2.83 0.77
N MET A 138 12.99 -3.78 0.73
CA MET A 138 12.07 -4.07 1.82
C MET A 138 12.04 -5.58 2.08
N PHE A 139 12.28 -5.98 3.32
CA PHE A 139 12.12 -7.37 3.72
C PHE A 139 10.63 -7.72 3.81
N ALA A 140 10.26 -8.88 3.31
CA ALA A 140 8.89 -9.37 3.33
C ALA A 140 8.89 -10.79 3.87
N ASN A 141 8.50 -10.95 5.14
CA ASN A 141 8.36 -12.24 5.76
C ASN A 141 6.87 -12.55 5.91
N ASN A 142 6.37 -13.34 4.95
CA ASN A 142 4.97 -13.69 4.80
C ASN A 142 4.04 -12.48 4.87
N HIS A 143 4.46 -11.35 4.29
CA HIS A 143 3.91 -10.03 4.59
C HIS A 143 2.40 -9.93 4.31
N HIS A 144 1.90 -10.71 3.34
CA HIS A 144 0.48 -10.77 3.00
C HIS A 144 -0.12 -12.18 3.12
N GLY A 145 0.52 -13.08 3.89
CA GLY A 145 0.11 -14.49 3.89
C GLY A 145 0.42 -15.20 2.56
N ASP A 146 1.39 -14.68 1.81
CA ASP A 146 1.79 -15.15 0.48
C ASP A 146 2.75 -16.36 0.52
N GLY A 147 3.14 -16.79 1.72
CA GLY A 147 3.97 -17.98 1.93
C GLY A 147 5.45 -17.77 1.62
N ARG A 148 5.90 -16.51 1.50
CA ARG A 148 7.25 -16.18 1.01
C ARG A 148 8.11 -15.53 2.09
N VAL A 149 9.41 -15.81 2.05
CA VAL A 149 10.43 -15.04 2.76
C VAL A 149 11.28 -14.36 1.69
N ALA A 150 10.99 -13.10 1.43
CA ALA A 150 11.49 -12.40 0.27
C ALA A 150 12.12 -11.05 0.60
N ILE A 151 12.88 -10.52 -0.35
CA ILE A 151 13.24 -9.10 -0.41
C ILE A 151 12.56 -8.49 -1.64
N TRP A 152 11.95 -7.32 -1.47
CA TRP A 152 11.40 -6.55 -2.58
C TRP A 152 12.35 -5.41 -2.91
N ILE A 153 12.71 -5.28 -4.18
CA ILE A 153 13.68 -4.29 -4.67
C ILE A 153 13.15 -3.59 -5.93
N PRO A 154 13.46 -2.31 -6.16
CA PRO A 154 13.18 -1.66 -7.43
C PRO A 154 14.01 -2.30 -8.55
N ALA A 155 13.39 -2.53 -9.70
CA ALA A 155 14.07 -2.97 -10.91
C ALA A 155 14.01 -1.87 -11.99
N ALA A 156 14.95 -1.90 -12.93
CA ALA A 156 14.87 -1.05 -14.11
C ALA A 156 13.61 -1.37 -14.95
N ARG A 157 13.22 -0.43 -15.81
CA ARG A 157 12.05 -0.62 -16.69
C ARG A 157 12.31 -1.83 -17.61
N GLY A 158 11.34 -2.74 -17.70
CA GLY A 158 11.47 -3.97 -18.50
C GLY A 158 12.00 -5.16 -17.69
N VAL A 159 13.05 -4.93 -16.89
CA VAL A 159 13.77 -5.97 -16.12
C VAL A 159 12.85 -6.79 -15.20
N GLN A 160 11.85 -6.18 -14.57
CA GLN A 160 10.89 -6.92 -13.74
C GLN A 160 10.21 -8.07 -14.51
N ALA A 161 9.75 -7.81 -15.73
CA ALA A 161 9.01 -8.80 -16.51
C ALA A 161 9.96 -9.89 -17.03
N GLU A 162 11.16 -9.51 -17.45
CA GLU A 162 12.21 -10.43 -17.91
C GLU A 162 12.64 -11.40 -16.81
N LEU A 163 12.98 -10.89 -15.61
CA LEU A 163 13.37 -11.74 -14.47
C LEU A 163 12.26 -12.72 -14.07
N ILE A 164 10.99 -12.29 -14.08
CA ILE A 164 9.85 -13.15 -13.77
C ILE A 164 9.65 -14.21 -14.85
N ALA A 165 9.85 -13.87 -16.12
CA ALA A 165 9.72 -14.83 -17.23
C ALA A 165 10.84 -15.87 -17.22
N GLU A 166 12.07 -15.45 -16.92
CA GLU A 166 13.26 -16.30 -16.89
C GLU A 166 13.26 -17.25 -15.68
N ALA A 167 12.95 -16.75 -14.48
CA ALA A 167 13.00 -17.53 -13.25
C ALA A 167 11.81 -17.25 -12.32
N PRO A 168 10.58 -17.69 -12.68
CA PRO A 168 9.35 -17.44 -11.91
C PRO A 168 9.32 -18.10 -10.51
N GLY A 169 10.21 -19.06 -10.25
CA GLY A 169 10.41 -19.65 -8.92
C GLY A 169 11.23 -18.77 -7.97
N ILE A 170 12.01 -17.83 -8.52
CA ILE A 170 12.89 -16.91 -7.78
C ILE A 170 12.25 -15.53 -7.72
N TYR A 171 11.76 -15.05 -8.85
CA TYR A 171 11.24 -13.70 -9.02
C TYR A 171 9.72 -13.68 -9.14
N PHE A 172 9.11 -12.67 -8.53
CA PHE A 172 7.67 -12.47 -8.62
C PHE A 172 7.33 -10.99 -8.60
N LYS A 173 6.09 -10.67 -8.99
CA LYS A 173 5.55 -9.32 -8.89
C LYS A 173 4.94 -9.10 -7.50
N PRO A 174 5.55 -8.29 -6.62
CA PRO A 174 5.05 -8.06 -5.28
C PRO A 174 3.76 -7.21 -5.32
N PRO A 175 2.84 -7.40 -4.36
CA PRO A 175 1.66 -6.56 -4.24
C PRO A 175 2.01 -5.08 -4.10
N TYR A 176 1.16 -4.21 -4.67
CA TYR A 176 1.23 -2.74 -4.62
C TYR A 176 2.45 -2.10 -5.29
N VAL A 177 3.66 -2.41 -4.85
CA VAL A 177 4.89 -1.81 -5.40
C VAL A 177 5.31 -2.45 -6.73
N GLY A 178 4.83 -3.67 -7.02
CA GLY A 178 5.11 -4.35 -8.27
C GLY A 178 4.59 -3.61 -9.51
N VAL A 179 3.49 -2.86 -9.43
CA VAL A 179 3.03 -2.03 -10.56
C VAL A 179 3.94 -0.82 -10.82
N ASN A 180 4.77 -0.45 -9.84
CA ASN A 180 5.75 0.63 -9.94
C ASN A 180 7.16 0.13 -10.27
N GLY A 181 7.28 -1.11 -10.77
CA GLY A 181 8.55 -1.68 -11.23
C GLY A 181 9.40 -2.34 -10.13
N TRP A 182 8.82 -2.69 -8.99
CA TRP A 182 9.53 -3.46 -7.95
C TRP A 182 9.41 -4.95 -8.19
N VAL A 183 10.47 -5.72 -7.99
CA VAL A 183 10.46 -7.18 -8.07
C VAL A 183 10.66 -7.78 -6.69
N GLY A 184 9.96 -8.87 -6.41
CA GLY A 184 10.15 -9.69 -5.22
C GLY A 184 11.11 -10.82 -5.53
N VAL A 185 12.06 -11.08 -4.64
CA VAL A 185 13.09 -12.11 -4.75
C VAL A 185 12.95 -13.07 -3.58
N GLU A 186 12.69 -14.33 -3.86
CA GLU A 186 12.60 -15.39 -2.85
C GLU A 186 13.99 -15.67 -2.26
N LEU A 187 14.19 -15.34 -0.99
CA LEU A 187 15.53 -15.32 -0.37
C LEU A 187 16.15 -16.72 -0.25
N SER A 188 15.31 -17.75 -0.13
CA SER A 188 15.73 -19.16 -0.08
C SER A 188 16.28 -19.68 -1.42
N ARG A 189 16.05 -18.96 -2.53
CA ARG A 189 16.40 -19.38 -3.89
C ARG A 189 17.60 -18.64 -4.48
N VAL A 190 18.21 -17.73 -3.73
CA VAL A 190 19.38 -16.95 -4.16
C VAL A 190 20.51 -17.06 -3.16
N ASP A 191 21.74 -17.17 -3.64
CA ASP A 191 22.94 -17.18 -2.79
C ASP A 191 23.34 -15.75 -2.36
N ASP A 192 24.37 -15.65 -1.51
CA ASP A 192 24.82 -14.36 -0.96
C ASP A 192 25.42 -13.44 -2.04
N ALA A 193 26.04 -14.01 -3.08
CA ALA A 193 26.64 -13.25 -4.16
C ALA A 193 25.55 -12.61 -5.03
N GLN A 194 24.54 -13.39 -5.42
CA GLN A 194 23.38 -12.93 -6.18
C GLN A 194 22.57 -11.91 -5.38
N LEU A 195 22.27 -12.19 -4.11
CA LEU A 195 21.56 -11.26 -3.22
C LEU A 195 22.35 -9.94 -3.07
N GLY A 196 23.68 -10.02 -2.91
CA GLY A 196 24.55 -8.84 -2.87
C GLY A 196 24.52 -8.02 -4.14
N SER A 197 24.55 -8.68 -5.31
CA SER A 197 24.44 -8.00 -6.61
C SER A 197 23.11 -7.27 -6.75
N LEU A 198 22.00 -7.95 -6.46
CA LEU A 198 20.65 -7.39 -6.53
C LEU A 198 20.47 -6.17 -5.60
N LEU A 199 20.99 -6.24 -4.37
CA LEU A 199 20.92 -5.12 -3.43
C LEU A 199 21.76 -3.91 -3.88
N ARG A 200 22.96 -4.14 -4.45
CA ARG A 200 23.81 -3.06 -4.98
C ARG A 200 23.19 -2.40 -6.21
N GLU A 201 22.63 -3.19 -7.11
CA GLU A 201 21.94 -2.68 -8.30
C GLU A 201 20.73 -1.83 -7.89
N ALA A 202 19.90 -2.33 -6.99
CA ALA A 202 18.76 -1.60 -6.43
C ALA A 202 19.18 -0.28 -5.76
N PHE A 203 20.27 -0.32 -4.97
CA PHE A 203 20.85 0.88 -4.36
C PHE A 203 21.30 1.89 -5.41
N GLY A 204 22.08 1.45 -6.40
CA GLY A 204 22.55 2.27 -7.52
C GLY A 204 21.42 2.88 -8.34
N LEU A 205 20.36 2.11 -8.60
CA LEU A 205 19.20 2.55 -9.37
C LEU A 205 18.48 3.72 -8.69
N VAL A 206 18.35 3.69 -7.36
CA VAL A 206 17.65 4.77 -6.64
C VAL A 206 18.53 5.99 -6.37
N THR A 207 19.85 5.84 -6.34
CA THR A 207 20.81 6.95 -6.19
C THR A 207 21.10 7.66 -7.51
N ALA A 208 21.23 6.93 -8.61
CA ALA A 208 21.51 7.48 -9.94
C ALA A 208 20.31 8.23 -10.54
N LYS A 209 19.08 7.86 -10.14
CA LYS A 209 17.88 8.50 -10.66
C LYS A 209 17.76 9.93 -10.09
N PRO A 210 17.86 10.99 -10.92
CA PRO A 210 17.67 12.35 -10.45
C PRO A 210 16.31 12.45 -9.77
N MET A 211 16.22 13.40 -8.83
CA MET A 211 15.09 13.54 -7.93
C MET A 211 13.83 13.97 -8.70
N THR A 212 13.22 13.08 -9.47
CA THR A 212 11.82 13.23 -9.85
C THR A 212 11.04 13.08 -8.54
N PRO A 213 10.25 14.08 -8.14
CA PRO A 213 9.36 13.90 -7.02
C PRO A 213 8.39 12.80 -7.42
N SER A 214 8.67 11.58 -6.97
CA SER A 214 7.59 10.65 -6.67
C SER A 214 6.64 11.45 -5.80
N ARG A 215 5.38 11.57 -6.22
CA ARG A 215 4.34 12.27 -5.47
C ARG A 215 3.98 11.45 -4.23
N ALA A 216 4.95 11.31 -3.34
CA ALA A 216 4.77 11.09 -1.92
C ALA A 216 4.41 12.45 -1.33
N LYS A 217 3.10 12.74 -1.25
CA LYS A 217 2.61 13.50 -0.09
C LYS A 217 2.85 12.57 1.10
N SER A 218 3.50 12.90 2.20
CA SER A 218 3.67 14.13 2.99
C SER A 218 4.80 13.80 4.01
N ALA A 219 5.52 14.71 4.67
CA ALA A 219 5.11 15.95 5.34
C ALA A 219 6.33 16.86 5.58
N PRO A 220 6.16 18.18 5.84
CA PRO A 220 7.10 18.93 6.64
C PRO A 220 6.70 18.92 8.12
N ALA A 221 7.73 18.96 8.96
CA ALA A 221 7.67 19.06 10.40
C ALA A 221 7.13 20.42 10.88
N ALA A 222 6.56 20.37 12.09
CA ALA A 222 6.55 21.44 13.10
C ALA A 222 7.92 22.17 13.15
N GLU A 223 8.10 23.44 13.51
CA GLU A 223 7.30 24.53 14.06
C GLU A 223 8.27 25.73 14.10
N SER A 224 7.83 26.97 13.84
CA SER A 224 8.51 28.15 14.37
C SER A 224 7.57 29.35 14.40
N ARG A 225 7.07 29.57 15.61
CA ARG A 225 6.34 30.74 16.10
C ARG A 225 7.26 31.97 16.03
N GLN A 226 6.89 32.98 15.23
CA GLN A 226 7.42 34.34 15.37
C GLN A 226 6.26 35.34 15.43
N LEU A 227 6.22 36.09 16.53
CA LEU A 227 5.32 37.19 16.83
C LEU A 227 5.26 38.19 15.66
N ARG A 228 4.06 38.53 15.20
CA ARG A 228 3.83 39.73 14.39
C ARG A 228 3.49 40.91 15.31
N ARG A 229 4.33 41.95 15.28
CA ARG A 229 4.00 43.30 15.79
C ARG A 229 2.88 43.91 14.94
N PRO A 230 1.93 44.68 15.52
CA PRO A 230 0.93 45.40 14.73
C PRO A 230 1.51 46.68 14.09
N PRO A 231 0.93 47.14 12.95
CA PRO A 231 1.41 48.30 12.20
C PRO A 231 1.02 49.65 12.86
N LYS A 232 1.81 50.67 12.58
CA LYS A 232 1.69 52.04 13.11
C LYS A 232 0.90 52.94 12.13
N MET A 233 0.07 53.84 12.71
CA MET A 233 -0.38 55.17 12.23
C MET A 233 -1.52 55.21 11.18
N PRO A 234 -2.43 56.22 11.23
CA PRO A 234 -2.12 57.64 11.02
C PRO A 234 -2.62 58.63 12.10
N SER A 235 -1.84 59.70 12.27
CA SER A 235 -2.21 60.94 12.99
C SER A 235 -3.27 61.72 12.20
N LYS A 236 -4.31 62.18 12.88
CA LYS A 236 -5.21 63.24 12.38
C LYS A 236 -4.67 64.59 12.82
N ALA A 237 -4.43 65.49 11.87
CA ALA A 237 -4.67 66.94 11.91
C ALA A 237 -4.13 67.53 10.60
#